data_AF-A0A5S5CAC1-F1
#
_entry.id   AF-A0A5S5CAC1-F1
#
_cell.length_a   1.000
_cell.length_b   1.000
_cell.length_c   1.000
_cell.angle_alpha   90.00
_cell.angle_beta   90.00
_cell.angle_gamma   90.00
#
_symmetry.space_group_name_H-M   'P 1'
#
loop_
_entity.id
_entity.type
_entity.pdbx_description
1 polymer ?
#
loop_
_entity_poly.entity_id
_entity_poly.type
_entity_poly.pdbx_seq_one_letter_code
_entity_poly.pdbx_strand_id
1 'polypeptide(L)'
;MIQQVERLESIPGVSRQIATGIIAEIGVTMEHFQTHKHLASWAGVCPGINESAGKKMSSRTTRGNKYLKTTLIEAAWSATRSKTNPLLAIKQSLPEEEIKKQQ
;
A
#
# COMPACT_ATOMS: atom_id res chain seq x y z
N MET A 1 17.55 10.30 9.54
CA MET A 1 16.29 10.82 8.95
C MET A 1 16.43 11.10 7.45
N ILE A 2 17.36 11.95 7.02
CA ILE A 2 17.50 12.35 5.59
C ILE A 2 17.70 11.13 4.65
N GLN A 3 18.58 10.18 5.02
CA GLN A 3 18.83 8.98 4.22
C GLN A 3 17.59 8.07 4.04
N GLN A 4 16.71 8.03 5.05
CA GLN A 4 15.50 7.21 5.01
C GLN A 4 14.45 7.85 4.10
N VAL A 5 14.35 9.18 4.13
CA VAL A 5 13.50 9.96 3.21
C VAL A 5 13.95 9.74 1.77
N GLU A 6 15.25 9.89 1.48
CA GLU A 6 15.80 9.69 0.12
C GLU A 6 15.53 8.26 -0.39
N ARG A 7 15.64 7.25 0.49
CA ARG A 7 15.33 5.87 0.12
C ARG A 7 13.86 5.68 -0.23
N LEU A 8 12.94 6.35 0.48
CA LEU A 8 11.51 6.31 0.17
C LEU A 8 11.18 7.08 -1.11
N GLU A 9 11.86 8.20 -1.38
CA GLU A 9 11.71 8.98 -2.62
C GLU A 9 12.12 8.20 -3.89
N SER A 10 12.95 7.16 -3.76
CA SER A 10 13.27 6.27 -4.89
C SER A 10 12.07 5.48 -5.42
N ILE A 11 10.99 5.39 -4.63
CA ILE A 11 9.76 4.68 -5.02
C ILE A 11 8.92 5.60 -5.90
N PRO A 12 8.53 5.17 -7.12
CA PRO A 12 7.67 5.97 -7.98
C PRO A 12 6.34 6.25 -7.28
N GLY A 13 5.96 7.53 -7.22
CA GLY A 13 4.74 7.99 -6.54
C GLY A 13 4.93 8.45 -5.10
N VAL A 14 6.11 8.25 -4.51
CA VAL A 14 6.43 8.76 -3.17
C VAL A 14 7.19 10.09 -3.28
N SER A 15 6.54 11.18 -2.88
CA SER A 15 7.19 12.50 -2.77
C SER A 15 7.88 12.67 -1.42
N ARG A 16 8.73 13.69 -1.28
CA ARG A 16 9.37 14.06 0.00
C ARG A 16 8.37 14.23 1.15
N GLN A 17 7.22 14.82 0.85
CA GLN A 17 6.15 15.08 1.82
C GLN A 17 5.51 13.77 2.28
N ILE A 18 5.22 12.86 1.33
CA ILE A 18 4.68 11.52 1.59
C ILE A 18 5.69 10.72 2.41
N ALA A 19 6.97 10.71 2.02
CA ALA A 19 8.04 10.04 2.75
C ALA A 19 8.20 10.55 4.19
N THR A 20 8.10 11.88 4.36
CA THR A 20 8.15 12.51 5.69
C THR A 20 6.93 12.12 6.53
N GLY A 21 5.73 12.12 5.95
CA GLY A 21 4.51 11.67 6.62
C GLY A 21 4.58 10.21 7.05
N ILE A 22 5.07 9.32 6.18
CA ILE A 22 5.30 7.90 6.49
C ILE A 22 6.25 7.75 7.68
N ILE A 23 7.36 8.48 7.70
CA ILE A 23 8.33 8.44 8.81
C ILE A 23 7.75 9.06 10.08
N ALA A 24 6.92 10.10 9.99
CA ALA A 24 6.25 10.69 11.15
C ALA A 24 5.25 9.71 11.79
N GLU A 25 4.57 8.89 10.99
CA GLU A 25 3.57 7.93 11.47
C GLU A 25 4.19 6.62 12.00
N ILE A 26 5.26 6.13 11.37
CA ILE A 26 5.86 4.83 11.71
C ILE A 26 7.08 4.99 12.64
N GLY A 27 7.74 6.15 12.59
CA GLY A 27 9.05 6.37 13.19
C GLY A 27 10.21 5.93 12.30
N VAL A 28 11.43 6.30 12.70
CA VAL A 28 12.67 5.91 11.99
C VAL A 28 13.09 4.48 12.35
N THR A 29 12.69 4.01 13.53
CA THR A 29 13.00 2.70 14.09
C THR A 29 11.76 1.80 14.02
N MET A 30 11.85 0.73 13.22
CA MET A 30 10.75 -0.22 13.00
C MET A 30 10.61 -1.28 14.12
N GLU A 31 11.20 -1.04 15.29
CA GLU A 31 11.28 -2.00 16.40
C GLU A 31 9.91 -2.39 16.97
N HIS A 32 8.91 -1.51 16.83
CA HIS A 32 7.54 -1.78 17.27
C HIS A 32 6.81 -2.80 16.39
N PHE A 33 7.31 -3.08 15.18
CA PHE A 33 6.71 -4.02 14.24
C PHE A 33 7.64 -5.20 13.98
N GLN A 34 7.24 -6.39 14.44
CA GLN A 34 8.02 -7.63 14.24
C GLN A 34 8.23 -7.95 12.76
N THR A 35 7.24 -7.66 11.90
CA THR A 35 7.35 -7.87 10.46
C THR A 35 6.61 -6.78 9.68
N HIS A 36 6.98 -6.59 8.42
CA HIS A 36 6.28 -5.68 7.50
C HIS A 36 4.77 -6.02 7.34
N LYS A 37 4.36 -7.27 7.59
CA LYS A 37 2.94 -7.67 7.57
C LYS A 37 2.17 -7.06 8.74
N HIS A 38 2.78 -6.95 9.91
CA HIS A 38 2.16 -6.31 11.07
C HIS A 38 1.94 -4.82 10.81
N LEU A 39 2.91 -4.14 10.21
CA LEU A 39 2.77 -2.75 9.79
C LEU A 39 1.61 -2.58 8.79
N ALA A 40 1.54 -3.44 7.76
CA ALA A 40 0.46 -3.38 6.76
C ALA A 40 -0.94 -3.64 7.36
N SER A 41 -1.03 -4.53 8.35
CA SER A 41 -2.27 -4.80 9.08
C SER A 41 -2.65 -3.61 9.99
N TRP A 42 -1.69 -3.02 10.68
CA TRP A 42 -1.87 -1.84 11.53
C TRP A 42 -2.25 -0.58 10.74
N ALA A 43 -1.61 -0.35 9.59
CA ALA A 43 -1.97 0.71 8.65
C ALA A 43 -3.37 0.50 8.03
N GLY A 44 -3.95 -0.70 8.15
CA GLY A 44 -5.25 -1.03 7.58
C GLY A 44 -5.24 -1.00 6.06
N VAL A 45 -4.12 -1.37 5.43
CA VAL A 45 -4.03 -1.61 3.98
C VAL A 45 -4.27 -3.09 3.65
N CYS A 46 -4.09 -3.99 4.62
CA CYS A 46 -4.38 -5.41 4.46
C CYS A 46 -5.87 -5.71 4.77
N PRO A 47 -6.59 -6.47 3.92
CA PRO A 47 -7.91 -6.99 4.27
C PRO A 47 -7.79 -7.97 5.46
N GLY A 48 -8.77 -7.95 6.37
CA GLY A 48 -8.81 -8.93 7.45
C GLY A 48 -8.99 -10.35 6.90
N ILE A 49 -8.24 -11.32 7.41
CA ILE A 49 -8.50 -12.74 7.11
C ILE A 49 -9.47 -13.23 8.18
N ASN A 50 -10.74 -13.45 7.79
CA ASN A 50 -11.76 -14.01 8.67
C ASN A 50 -12.18 -15.37 8.12
N GLU A 51 -11.55 -16.42 8.62
CA GLU A 51 -11.79 -17.80 8.22
C GLU A 51 -12.10 -18.64 9.45
N SER A 52 -13.18 -19.41 9.39
CA SER A 52 -13.56 -20.37 10.42
C SER A 52 -13.93 -21.68 9.75
N ALA A 53 -13.37 -22.79 10.25
CA ALA A 53 -13.61 -24.14 9.73
C ALA A 53 -13.49 -24.24 8.18
N GLY A 54 -12.50 -23.57 7.59
CA GLY A 54 -12.27 -23.59 6.13
C GLY A 54 -13.23 -22.72 5.31
N LYS A 55 -14.16 -21.99 5.95
CA LYS A 55 -15.09 -21.08 5.27
C LYS A 55 -14.60 -19.64 5.42
N LYS A 56 -14.39 -18.99 4.27
CA LYS A 56 -14.06 -17.56 4.19
C LYS A 56 -15.32 -16.74 4.48
N MET A 57 -15.28 -15.98 5.57
CA MET A 57 -16.35 -15.06 5.96
C MET A 57 -16.14 -13.69 5.29
N SER A 58 -17.17 -12.85 5.32
CA SER A 58 -17.04 -11.47 4.86
C SER A 58 -15.97 -10.73 5.66
N SER A 59 -14.97 -10.21 4.96
CA SER A 59 -13.87 -9.44 5.53
C SER A 59 -13.92 -8.01 5.04
N ARG A 60 -13.90 -7.05 5.97
CA ARG A 60 -13.66 -5.64 5.64
C ARG A 60 -12.22 -5.28 5.96
N THR A 61 -11.65 -4.34 5.21
CA THR A 61 -10.38 -3.73 5.57
C THR A 61 -10.54 -3.06 6.94
N THR A 62 -9.56 -3.26 7.81
CA THR A 62 -9.54 -2.61 9.12
C THR A 62 -9.45 -1.09 8.96
N ARG A 63 -9.97 -0.34 9.96
CA ARG A 63 -9.87 1.13 9.94
C ARG A 63 -8.41 1.58 9.90
N GLY A 64 -7.55 0.92 10.69
CA GLY A 64 -6.11 1.19 10.74
C GLY A 64 -5.77 2.63 11.10
N ASN A 65 -4.51 3.01 10.89
CA ASN A 65 -4.08 4.40 10.97
C ASN A 65 -4.58 5.18 9.74
N LYS A 66 -5.47 6.15 9.96
CA LYS A 66 -6.11 6.95 8.90
C LYS A 66 -5.09 7.77 8.10
N TYR A 67 -4.11 8.38 8.76
CA TYR A 67 -3.14 9.25 8.11
C TYR A 67 -2.20 8.44 7.22
N LEU A 68 -1.57 7.41 7.80
CA LEU A 68 -0.69 6.52 7.05
C LEU A 68 -1.41 5.87 5.86
N LYS A 69 -2.65 5.40 6.07
CA LYS A 69 -3.46 4.80 5.00
C LYS A 69 -3.74 5.78 3.86
N THR A 70 -4.10 7.02 4.18
CA THR A 70 -4.42 8.04 3.17
C THR A 70 -3.18 8.38 2.36
N THR A 71 -2.05 8.62 3.03
CA THR A 71 -0.75 8.90 2.41
C THR A 71 -0.28 7.75 1.50
N LEU A 72 -0.48 6.49 1.91
CA LEU A 72 -0.17 5.33 1.07
C LEU A 72 -1.09 5.21 -0.15
N ILE A 73 -2.38 5.55 -0.03
CA ILE A 73 -3.31 5.55 -1.16
C ILE A 73 -2.95 6.64 -2.17
N GLU A 74 -2.60 7.84 -1.71
CA GLU A 74 -2.15 8.94 -2.57
C GLU A 74 -0.85 8.57 -3.31
N ALA A 75 0.11 7.97 -2.59
CA ALA A 75 1.35 7.48 -3.18
C ALA A 75 1.06 6.42 -4.25
N ALA A 76 0.15 5.48 -3.98
CA ALA A 76 -0.26 4.46 -4.93
C ALA A 76 -0.93 5.06 -6.18
N TRP A 77 -1.81 6.05 -6.02
CA TRP A 77 -2.44 6.75 -7.15
C TRP A 77 -1.43 7.54 -7.99
N SER A 78 -0.44 8.15 -7.36
CA SER A 78 0.66 8.80 -8.07
C SER A 78 1.51 7.77 -8.84
N ALA A 79 1.81 6.64 -8.19
CA ALA A 79 2.55 5.53 -8.80
C ALA A 79 1.82 4.94 -10.03
N THR A 80 0.49 4.81 -9.98
CA THR A 80 -0.33 4.33 -11.12
C THR A 80 -0.50 5.37 -12.23
N ARG A 81 0.00 6.60 -12.07
CA ARG A 81 0.05 7.60 -13.15
C ARG A 81 1.47 7.86 -13.63
N SER A 82 2.47 7.24 -12.99
CA SER A 82 3.86 7.35 -13.39
C SER A 82 4.14 6.52 -14.65
N LYS A 83 4.89 7.10 -15.59
CA LYS A 83 5.28 6.45 -16.87
C LYS A 83 6.14 5.20 -16.68
N THR A 84 6.71 5.01 -15.49
CA THR A 84 7.61 3.92 -15.12
C THR A 84 6.86 2.69 -14.61
N ASN A 85 5.53 2.69 -14.58
CA ASN A 85 4.77 1.58 -14.01
C ASN A 85 4.55 0.45 -15.04
N PRO A 86 5.19 -0.73 -14.89
CA PRO A 86 5.05 -1.84 -15.84
C PRO A 86 3.62 -2.40 -15.88
N LEU A 87 2.82 -2.21 -14.83
CA LEU A 87 1.44 -2.70 -14.77
C LEU A 87 0.46 -1.89 -15.64
N LEU A 88 0.72 -0.59 -15.85
CA LEU A 88 -0.09 0.21 -16.78
C LEU A 88 0.14 -0.19 -18.23
N ALA A 89 1.38 -0.51 -18.58
CA ALA A 89 1.72 -1.02 -19.92
C ALA A 89 0.95 -2.34 -20.19
N ILE A 90 0.89 -3.23 -19.20
CA ILE A 90 0.11 -4.48 -19.29
C ILE A 90 -1.40 -4.18 -19.38
N LYS A 91 -1.93 -3.26 -18.56
CA LYS A 91 -3.36 -2.91 -18.55
C LYS A 91 -3.82 -2.22 -19.84
N GLN A 92 -2.95 -1.45 -20.49
CA GLN A 92 -3.20 -0.84 -21.81
C GLN A 92 -3.18 -1.88 -22.94
N SER A 93 -2.49 -3.00 -22.76
CA SER A 93 -2.38 -4.09 -23.74
C SER A 93 -3.42 -5.21 -23.58
N LEU A 94 -4.17 -5.25 -22.48
CA LEU A 94 -5.17 -6.29 -22.21
C LEU A 94 -6.57 -5.81 -22.61
N PRO A 95 -7.27 -6.47 -23.56
CA PRO A 95 -8.64 -6.15 -23.89
C PRO A 95 -9.55 -6.37 -22.66
N GLU A 96 -10.51 -5.46 -22.46
CA GLU A 96 -11.37 -5.39 -21.25
C GLU A 96 -12.19 -6.66 -20.97
N GLU A 97 -12.23 -7.61 -21.89
CA GLU A 97 -13.00 -8.85 -21.78
C GLU A 97 -12.46 -9.81 -20.70
N GLU A 98 -11.16 -9.78 -20.41
CA GLU A 98 -10.54 -10.76 -19.50
C GLU A 98 -10.72 -10.40 -18.01
N ILE A 99 -11.01 -9.11 -17.72
CA ILE A 99 -11.26 -8.59 -16.38
C ILE A 99 -12.62 -9.09 -15.82
N LYS A 100 -13.58 -9.43 -16.70
CA LYS A 100 -14.91 -9.94 -16.30
C LYS A 100 -14.93 -11.44 -15.97
N LYS A 101 -13.89 -12.21 -16.33
CA LYS A 101 -13.83 -13.67 -16.07
C LYS A 101 -13.32 -14.05 -14.69
N GLN A 102 -12.83 -13.09 -13.89
CA GLN A 102 -12.26 -13.34 -12.57
C GLN A 102 -13.13 -12.82 -11.41
N GLN A 103 -14.39 -12.44 -11.68
CA GLN A 103 -15.40 -12.13 -10.67
C GLN A 103 -16.40 -13.28 -10.51
#